data_AF-A0A960R7L3-F1
#
_entry.id   AF-A0A960R7L3-F1
#
_cell.length_a   1.000
_cell.length_b   1.000
_cell.length_c   1.000
_cell.angle_alpha   90.00
_cell.angle_beta   90.00
_cell.angle_gamma   90.00
#
_symmetry.space_group_name_H-M   'P 1'
#
loop_
_entity.id
_entity.type
_entity.pdbx_description
1 polymer ?
#
loop_
_entity_poly.entity_id
_entity_poly.type
_entity_poly.pdbx_seq_one_letter_code
_entity_poly.pdbx_strand_id
1 'polypeptide(L)'
;MKRLLSLVIALSPGWAAAEIVPATFDLDAIRDVGSLETKVLQDWKPAAKVKGIRQKLIEITVCEWWPGQKVRLPVTLCAPDPGKGPCENVIVANMGLAPKAALPGGAMLKLLNERGVGVVLIGMGTIDAMEPVGKLHLGMREQLLKTKDARYTPAWIWGMSDMRALTAAMAEPAVFQP
;
A
#
# COMPACT_ATOMS: atom_id res chain seq x y z
N MET A 1 42.58 -62.93 3.76
CA MET A 1 41.26 -62.41 4.16
C MET A 1 41.32 -60.88 4.25
N LYS A 2 40.87 -60.16 3.21
CA LYS A 2 40.73 -58.70 3.22
C LYS A 2 39.23 -58.38 3.15
N ARG A 3 38.66 -57.81 4.22
CA ARG A 3 37.26 -57.35 4.23
C ARG A 3 37.22 -55.94 3.64
N LEU A 4 36.57 -55.81 2.49
CA LEU A 4 36.24 -54.54 1.86
C LEU A 4 34.96 -54.01 2.54
N LEU A 5 35.05 -52.91 3.29
CA LEU A 5 33.87 -52.21 3.81
C LEU A 5 33.35 -51.27 2.70
N SER A 6 32.23 -51.63 2.09
CA SER A 6 31.51 -50.76 1.17
C SER A 6 30.66 -49.77 1.96
N LEU A 7 31.05 -48.50 1.96
CA LEU A 7 30.24 -47.41 2.50
C LEU A 7 29.17 -47.03 1.45
N VAL A 8 27.93 -47.45 1.67
CA VAL A 8 26.79 -47.00 0.87
C VAL A 8 26.32 -45.65 1.42
N ILE A 9 26.69 -44.57 0.74
CA ILE A 9 26.12 -43.24 1.00
C ILE A 9 24.74 -43.22 0.34
N ALA A 10 23.69 -43.40 1.13
CA ALA A 10 22.33 -43.13 0.70
C ALA A 10 22.16 -41.61 0.54
N LEU A 11 22.31 -41.11 -0.69
CA LEU A 11 21.85 -39.77 -1.05
C LEU A 11 20.33 -39.80 -1.11
N SER A 12 19.68 -39.41 -0.01
CA SER A 12 18.27 -39.05 -0.02
C SER A 12 18.11 -37.82 -0.94
N PRO A 13 17.27 -37.86 -1.98
CA PRO A 13 16.91 -36.66 -2.74
C PRO A 13 15.92 -35.86 -1.88
N GLY A 14 16.43 -35.25 -0.82
CA GLY A 14 15.72 -34.21 -0.10
C GLY A 14 15.69 -32.98 -1.00
N TRP A 15 14.79 -32.95 -1.98
CA TRP A 15 14.27 -31.67 -2.45
C TRP A 15 13.52 -31.06 -1.27
N ALA A 16 14.26 -30.40 -0.39
CA ALA A 16 13.70 -29.39 0.48
C ALA A 16 13.19 -28.30 -0.47
N ALA A 17 11.93 -28.46 -0.93
CA ALA A 17 11.21 -27.36 -1.51
C ALA A 17 11.34 -26.22 -0.49
N ALA A 18 11.93 -25.11 -0.91
CA ALA A 18 11.94 -23.90 -0.10
C ALA A 18 10.50 -23.38 -0.07
N GLU A 19 9.65 -24.03 0.74
CA GLU A 19 8.24 -23.70 0.84
C GLU A 19 8.10 -22.28 1.37
N ILE A 20 7.63 -21.39 0.49
CA ILE A 20 7.24 -20.03 0.82
C ILE A 20 5.78 -20.07 1.24
N VAL A 21 5.47 -19.46 2.39
CA VAL A 21 4.10 -19.24 2.84
C VAL A 21 3.51 -18.12 2.00
N PRO A 22 2.41 -18.36 1.25
CA PRO A 22 1.74 -17.31 0.50
C PRO A 22 1.26 -16.19 1.41
N ALA A 23 1.39 -14.96 0.96
CA ALA A 23 0.94 -13.81 1.72
C ALA A 23 -0.60 -13.76 1.72
N THR A 24 -1.19 -13.47 2.87
CA THR A 24 -2.64 -13.26 2.99
C THR A 24 -2.94 -11.80 3.33
N PHE A 25 -4.16 -11.39 3.05
CA PHE A 25 -4.70 -10.10 3.46
C PHE A 25 -5.79 -10.31 4.50
N ASP A 26 -5.61 -9.75 5.69
CA ASP A 26 -6.64 -9.68 6.71
C ASP A 26 -7.57 -8.51 6.38
N LEU A 27 -8.73 -8.83 5.79
CA LEU A 27 -9.66 -7.81 5.28
C LEU A 27 -10.33 -7.01 6.41
N ASP A 28 -10.49 -7.59 7.59
CA ASP A 28 -11.10 -6.89 8.73
C ASP A 28 -10.11 -5.88 9.29
N ALA A 29 -8.85 -6.28 9.46
CA ALA A 29 -7.78 -5.35 9.85
C ALA A 29 -7.54 -4.25 8.80
N ILE A 30 -7.62 -4.58 7.50
CA ILE A 30 -7.48 -3.61 6.42
C ILE A 30 -8.55 -2.52 6.51
N ARG A 31 -9.81 -2.90 6.76
CA ARG A 31 -10.96 -2.00 6.82
C ARG A 31 -11.05 -1.21 8.12
N ASP A 32 -10.30 -1.58 9.14
CA ASP A 32 -10.26 -0.82 10.38
C ASP A 32 -9.64 0.56 10.16
N VAL A 33 -10.50 1.58 10.21
CA VAL A 33 -10.12 2.99 10.10
C VAL A 33 -9.25 3.44 11.29
N GLY A 34 -9.46 2.87 12.48
CA GLY A 34 -8.73 3.24 13.69
C GLY A 34 -7.22 2.96 13.59
N SER A 35 -6.85 1.85 12.95
CA SER A 35 -5.45 1.48 12.73
C SER A 35 -4.72 2.32 11.67
N LEU A 36 -5.41 3.21 10.93
CA LEU A 36 -4.75 4.06 9.94
C LEU A 36 -3.83 5.10 10.58
N GLU A 37 -4.02 5.46 11.86
CA GLU A 37 -3.24 6.50 12.54
C GLU A 37 -3.08 7.76 11.67
N THR A 38 -4.21 8.19 11.09
CA THR A 38 -4.24 9.21 10.06
C THR A 38 -3.74 10.55 10.59
N LYS A 39 -2.74 11.11 9.91
CA LYS A 39 -2.25 12.48 10.12
C LYS A 39 -2.69 13.35 8.95
N VAL A 40 -3.46 14.40 9.21
CA VAL A 40 -3.84 15.37 8.18
C VAL A 40 -2.68 16.33 7.93
N LEU A 41 -2.15 16.34 6.71
CA LEU A 41 -1.07 17.25 6.28
C LEU A 41 -1.65 18.50 5.60
N GLN A 42 -2.79 18.34 4.94
CA GLN A 42 -3.56 19.42 4.34
C GLN A 42 -5.02 18.98 4.30
N ASP A 43 -5.91 19.74 4.94
CA ASP A 43 -7.33 19.45 4.85
C ASP A 43 -7.91 19.82 3.48
N TRP A 44 -9.19 19.49 3.25
CA TRP A 44 -9.90 19.77 2.01
C TRP A 44 -9.75 21.22 1.55
N LYS A 45 -9.15 21.41 0.37
CA LYS A 45 -9.07 22.72 -0.29
C LYS A 45 -9.13 22.58 -1.81
N PRO A 46 -9.48 23.63 -2.55
CA PRO A 46 -9.49 23.59 -4.01
C PRO A 46 -8.13 23.17 -4.60
N ALA A 47 -8.15 22.39 -5.67
CA ALA A 47 -6.95 22.02 -6.40
C ALA A 47 -6.37 23.24 -7.12
N ALA A 48 -5.09 23.52 -6.94
CA ALA A 48 -4.46 24.75 -7.43
C ALA A 48 -4.50 24.93 -8.97
N LYS A 49 -4.54 23.83 -9.72
CA LYS A 49 -4.40 23.84 -11.20
C LYS A 49 -5.68 23.48 -11.96
N VAL A 50 -6.72 22.99 -11.26
CA VAL A 50 -7.94 22.50 -11.90
C VAL A 50 -9.14 22.96 -11.09
N LYS A 51 -10.08 23.65 -11.75
CA LYS A 51 -11.32 24.12 -11.13
C LYS A 51 -12.29 22.96 -10.95
N GLY A 52 -13.21 23.05 -9.98
CA GLY A 52 -14.25 22.05 -9.78
C GLY A 52 -13.82 20.83 -8.98
N ILE A 53 -12.58 20.83 -8.47
CA ILE A 53 -11.95 19.72 -7.74
C ILE A 53 -11.34 20.26 -6.45
N ARG A 54 -11.52 19.50 -5.36
CA ARG A 54 -10.84 19.70 -4.07
C ARG A 54 -9.98 18.50 -3.72
N GLN A 55 -8.98 18.75 -2.90
CA GLN A 55 -8.02 17.74 -2.47
C GLN A 55 -7.74 17.83 -0.97
N LYS A 56 -7.56 16.66 -0.36
CA LYS A 56 -7.04 16.49 1.00
C LYS A 56 -5.78 15.64 0.93
N LEU A 57 -4.74 16.05 1.65
CA LEU A 57 -3.51 15.27 1.79
C LEU A 57 -3.41 14.77 3.23
N ILE A 58 -3.33 13.47 3.38
CA ILE A 58 -3.13 12.79 4.65
C ILE A 58 -1.90 11.89 4.57
N GLU A 59 -1.47 11.41 5.72
CA GLU A 59 -0.47 10.35 5.86
C GLU A 59 -1.08 9.26 6.74
N ILE A 60 -1.01 8.00 6.28
CA ILE A 60 -1.62 6.85 6.96
C ILE A 60 -0.57 5.79 7.25
N THR A 61 -0.81 4.98 8.27
CA THR A 61 -0.13 3.72 8.52
C THR A 61 -0.75 2.63 7.66
N VAL A 62 0.05 2.11 6.73
CA VAL A 62 -0.35 1.01 5.84
C VAL A 62 -0.23 -0.32 6.56
N CYS A 63 0.91 -0.55 7.21
CA CYS A 63 1.13 -1.73 8.02
C CYS A 63 2.26 -1.47 9.03
N GLU A 64 2.44 -2.43 9.92
CA GLU A 64 3.67 -2.64 10.66
C GLU A 64 4.32 -3.92 10.15
N TRP A 65 5.57 -3.80 9.69
CA TRP A 65 6.29 -4.96 9.14
C TRP A 65 6.77 -5.91 10.24
N TRP A 66 7.36 -5.32 11.27
CA TRP A 66 7.84 -5.96 12.48
C TRP A 66 7.79 -4.92 13.61
N PRO A 67 7.88 -5.31 14.89
CA PRO A 67 7.71 -4.39 16.00
C PRO A 67 8.56 -3.13 15.88
N GLY A 68 7.90 -1.97 15.88
CA GLY A 68 8.48 -0.64 15.74
C GLY A 68 8.67 -0.15 14.30
N GLN A 69 8.53 -1.01 13.28
CA GLN A 69 8.68 -0.63 11.88
C GLN A 69 7.33 -0.44 11.19
N LYS A 70 6.74 0.73 11.39
CA LYS A 70 5.56 1.18 10.64
C LYS A 70 5.96 1.63 9.25
N VAL A 71 5.10 1.35 8.27
CA VAL A 71 5.15 1.94 6.94
C VAL A 71 4.06 3.00 6.87
N ARG A 72 4.48 4.26 6.75
CA ARG A 72 3.57 5.40 6.64
C ARG A 72 3.70 6.04 5.27
N LEU A 73 2.58 6.22 4.59
CA LEU A 73 2.54 6.71 3.21
C LEU A 73 1.59 7.90 3.09
N PRO A 74 1.94 8.90 2.27
CA PRO A 74 1.03 9.99 1.97
C PRO A 74 -0.11 9.48 1.07
N VAL A 75 -1.29 10.05 1.22
CA VAL A 75 -2.47 9.81 0.37
C VAL A 75 -3.09 11.16 -0.01
N THR A 76 -3.26 11.40 -1.31
CA THR A 76 -4.11 12.51 -1.78
C THR A 76 -5.49 11.99 -2.13
N LEU A 77 -6.50 12.44 -1.39
CA LEU A 77 -7.90 12.24 -1.71
C LEU A 77 -8.34 13.36 -2.66
N CYS A 78 -8.87 13.01 -3.84
CA CYS A 78 -9.39 13.95 -4.81
C CYS A 78 -10.89 13.71 -5.01
N ALA A 79 -11.68 14.78 -4.91
CA ALA A 79 -13.11 14.73 -5.11
C ALA A 79 -13.60 16.01 -5.82
N PRO A 80 -14.78 16.00 -6.45
CA PRO A 80 -15.39 17.22 -6.93
C PRO A 80 -15.64 18.23 -5.81
N ASP A 81 -15.76 19.50 -6.18
CA ASP A 81 -16.15 20.55 -5.24
C ASP A 81 -17.51 20.23 -4.56
N PRO A 82 -17.75 20.77 -3.35
CA PRO A 82 -18.99 20.52 -2.61
C PRO A 82 -20.25 20.82 -3.44
N GLY A 83 -21.35 20.12 -3.14
CA GLY A 83 -22.65 20.31 -3.80
C GLY A 83 -22.93 19.37 -4.97
N LYS A 84 -21.97 18.52 -5.37
CA LYS A 84 -22.17 17.47 -6.40
C LYS A 84 -22.52 16.09 -5.82
N GLY A 85 -22.76 15.98 -4.52
CA GLY A 85 -22.93 14.70 -3.82
C GLY A 85 -21.60 13.99 -3.52
N PRO A 86 -21.65 12.84 -2.82
CA PRO A 86 -20.47 12.00 -2.61
C PRO A 86 -20.06 11.27 -3.89
N CYS A 87 -18.81 10.87 -3.97
CA CYS A 87 -18.28 10.01 -5.02
C CYS A 87 -18.80 8.57 -4.84
N GLU A 88 -19.67 8.11 -5.74
CA GLU A 88 -20.21 6.74 -5.77
C GLU A 88 -19.31 5.75 -6.53
N ASN A 89 -18.23 6.24 -7.13
CA ASN A 89 -17.24 5.40 -7.80
C ASN A 89 -15.86 5.93 -7.43
N VAL A 90 -14.91 5.03 -7.21
CA VAL A 90 -13.55 5.39 -6.79
C VAL A 90 -12.50 4.70 -7.66
N ILE A 91 -11.47 5.44 -8.02
CA ILE A 91 -10.23 4.91 -8.61
C ILE A 91 -9.11 5.08 -7.59
N VAL A 92 -8.40 4.00 -7.29
CA VAL A 92 -7.14 4.03 -6.54
C VAL A 92 -5.99 4.05 -7.53
N ALA A 93 -5.02 4.93 -7.33
CA ALA A 93 -3.87 5.10 -8.19
C ALA A 93 -2.65 5.57 -7.40
N ASN A 94 -1.51 5.68 -8.08
CA ASN A 94 -0.24 6.05 -7.46
C ASN A 94 0.06 7.54 -7.58
N MET A 95 0.72 8.08 -6.55
CA MET A 95 1.50 9.32 -6.59
C MET A 95 2.91 9.09 -6.06
N GLY A 96 3.77 10.10 -6.11
CA GLY A 96 5.12 10.00 -5.52
C GLY A 96 5.10 9.94 -4.00
N LEU A 97 6.20 9.47 -3.41
CA LEU A 97 6.37 9.35 -1.95
C LEU A 97 6.51 10.69 -1.21
N ALA A 98 6.77 11.79 -1.92
CA ALA A 98 6.86 13.10 -1.30
C ALA A 98 5.51 13.50 -0.69
N PRO A 99 5.46 14.04 0.54
CA PRO A 99 4.23 14.45 1.21
C PRO A 99 3.67 15.75 0.61
N LYS A 100 3.23 15.68 -0.64
CA LYS A 100 2.70 16.79 -1.43
C LYS A 100 1.48 16.32 -2.21
N ALA A 101 0.42 17.13 -2.16
CA ALA A 101 -0.82 16.83 -2.89
C ALA A 101 -0.53 16.68 -4.39
N ALA A 102 -0.98 15.56 -4.95
CA ALA A 102 -0.86 15.23 -6.37
C ALA A 102 -2.22 15.31 -7.07
N LEU A 103 -2.24 15.65 -8.35
CA LEU A 103 -3.44 15.58 -9.20
C LEU A 103 -3.38 14.33 -10.07
N PRO A 104 -4.50 13.64 -10.32
CA PRO A 104 -4.53 12.59 -11.33
C PRO A 104 -4.33 13.20 -12.72
N GLY A 105 -3.79 12.40 -13.64
CA GLY A 105 -3.64 12.77 -15.05
C GLY A 105 -4.64 12.05 -15.96
N GLY A 106 -4.69 12.47 -17.22
CA GLY A 106 -5.37 11.74 -18.31
C GLY A 106 -6.83 11.40 -18.02
N ALA A 107 -7.20 10.14 -18.25
CA ALA A 107 -8.57 9.65 -18.11
C ALA A 107 -9.12 9.78 -16.67
N MET A 108 -8.29 9.59 -15.65
CA MET A 108 -8.71 9.74 -14.25
C MET A 108 -9.14 11.17 -13.94
N LEU A 109 -8.39 12.16 -14.42
CA LEU A 109 -8.77 13.57 -14.26
C LEU A 109 -10.08 13.89 -14.97
N LYS A 110 -10.28 13.32 -16.16
CA LYS A 110 -11.52 13.46 -16.92
C LYS A 110 -12.72 12.88 -16.16
N LEU A 111 -12.59 11.65 -15.65
CA LEU A 111 -13.64 10.98 -14.87
C LEU A 111 -13.96 11.74 -13.58
N LEU A 112 -12.94 12.25 -12.88
CA LEU A 112 -13.12 13.06 -11.69
C LEU A 112 -13.89 14.35 -11.98
N ASN A 113 -13.52 15.07 -13.03
CA ASN A 113 -14.11 16.37 -13.33
C ASN A 113 -15.52 16.25 -13.95
N GLU A 114 -15.69 15.32 -14.89
CA GLU A 114 -16.90 15.23 -15.73
C GLU A 114 -17.94 14.24 -15.18
N ARG A 115 -17.51 13.22 -14.43
CA ARG A 115 -18.37 12.11 -14.00
C ARG A 115 -18.47 11.94 -12.48
N GLY A 116 -17.78 12.79 -11.70
CA GLY A 116 -17.85 12.74 -10.24
C GLY A 116 -17.15 11.52 -9.62
N VAL A 117 -16.26 10.84 -10.36
CA VAL A 117 -15.49 9.70 -9.85
C VAL A 117 -14.44 10.19 -8.85
N GLY A 118 -14.44 9.66 -7.63
CA GLY A 118 -13.42 9.94 -6.64
C GLY A 118 -12.08 9.33 -7.04
N VAL A 119 -10.97 10.02 -6.78
CA VAL A 119 -9.63 9.48 -7.05
C VAL A 119 -8.78 9.53 -5.80
N VAL A 120 -8.22 8.39 -5.42
CA VAL A 120 -7.39 8.21 -4.23
C VAL A 120 -5.98 7.89 -4.69
N LEU A 121 -5.04 8.78 -4.41
CA LEU A 121 -3.65 8.66 -4.85
C LEU A 121 -2.77 8.29 -3.66
N ILE A 122 -2.29 7.06 -3.60
CA ILE A 122 -1.37 6.57 -2.56
C ILE A 122 0.08 6.79 -2.99
N GLY A 123 0.92 7.23 -2.06
CA GLY A 123 2.36 7.37 -2.29
C GLY A 123 2.98 6.02 -2.61
N MET A 124 3.59 5.89 -3.79
CA MET A 124 4.18 4.66 -4.28
C MET A 124 5.59 4.93 -4.80
N GLY A 125 6.48 3.98 -4.59
CA GLY A 125 7.85 4.05 -5.05
C GLY A 125 8.58 2.72 -4.90
N THR A 126 9.87 2.74 -5.19
CA THR A 126 10.74 1.60 -4.91
C THR A 126 10.93 1.45 -3.40
N ILE A 127 11.09 0.21 -2.92
CA ILE A 127 11.17 -0.09 -1.48
C ILE A 127 12.39 0.59 -0.82
N ASP A 128 13.48 0.80 -1.55
CA ASP A 128 14.65 1.52 -1.07
C ASP A 128 14.43 3.03 -0.90
N ALA A 129 13.41 3.60 -1.55
CA ALA A 129 12.99 4.99 -1.36
C ALA A 129 11.98 5.17 -0.22
N MET A 130 11.45 4.08 0.33
CA MET A 130 10.52 4.09 1.47
C MET A 130 11.28 4.06 2.80
N GLU A 131 10.70 4.67 3.84
CA GLU A 131 11.33 4.70 5.16
C GLU A 131 11.39 3.30 5.80
N PRO A 132 12.53 2.91 6.40
CA PRO A 132 13.79 3.64 6.47
C PRO A 132 14.55 3.61 5.14
N VAL A 133 14.84 4.79 4.58
CA VAL A 133 15.44 4.94 3.24
C VAL A 133 16.74 4.15 3.14
N GLY A 134 16.87 3.37 2.05
CA GLY A 134 18.02 2.51 1.76
C GLY A 134 18.16 1.28 2.67
N LYS A 135 17.24 1.06 3.61
CA LYS A 135 17.34 -0.03 4.60
C LYS A 135 16.12 -0.95 4.65
N LEU A 136 14.94 -0.45 4.29
CA LEU A 136 13.70 -1.23 4.40
C LEU A 136 13.78 -2.59 3.67
N HIS A 137 14.29 -2.58 2.44
CA HIS A 137 14.43 -3.80 1.62
C HIS A 137 15.35 -4.86 2.24
N LEU A 138 16.36 -4.45 3.00
CA LEU A 138 17.26 -5.38 3.70
C LEU A 138 16.52 -6.10 4.83
N GLY A 139 15.76 -5.35 5.63
CA GLY A 139 14.93 -5.93 6.70
C GLY A 139 13.83 -6.84 6.15
N MET A 140 13.17 -6.44 5.07
CA MET A 140 12.19 -7.29 4.38
C MET A 140 12.83 -8.60 3.89
N ARG A 141 14.01 -8.54 3.27
CA ARG A 141 14.74 -9.73 2.84
C ARG A 141 15.09 -10.64 4.03
N GLU A 142 15.57 -10.08 5.13
CA GLU A 142 15.89 -10.85 6.34
C GLU A 142 14.65 -11.56 6.88
N GLN A 143 13.53 -10.84 7.00
CA GLN A 143 12.27 -11.43 7.47
C GLN A 143 11.75 -12.50 6.53
N LEU A 144 11.79 -12.29 5.21
CA LEU A 144 11.40 -13.29 4.23
C LEU A 144 12.25 -14.55 4.35
N LEU A 145 13.58 -14.43 4.46
CA LEU A 145 14.45 -15.60 4.59
C LEU A 145 14.24 -16.34 5.91
N LYS A 146 13.95 -15.61 6.99
CA LYS A 146 13.71 -16.16 8.33
C LYS A 146 12.37 -16.87 8.44
N THR A 147 11.31 -16.24 7.96
CA THR A 147 9.92 -16.68 8.15
C THR A 147 9.37 -17.46 6.98
N LYS A 148 9.98 -17.29 5.80
CA LYS A 148 9.46 -17.75 4.50
C LYS A 148 8.08 -17.17 4.17
N ASP A 149 7.66 -16.10 4.84
CA ASP A 149 6.37 -15.46 4.62
C ASP A 149 6.46 -14.43 3.49
N ALA A 150 5.71 -14.67 2.41
CA ALA A 150 5.67 -13.80 1.24
C ALA A 150 5.07 -12.43 1.55
N ARG A 151 4.50 -12.18 2.74
CA ARG A 151 4.12 -10.83 3.15
C ARG A 151 5.30 -9.89 3.04
N TYR A 152 6.52 -10.32 3.36
CA TYR A 152 7.75 -9.51 3.36
C TYR A 152 8.31 -9.24 1.95
N THR A 153 7.42 -8.98 0.99
CA THR A 153 7.75 -8.72 -0.41
C THR A 153 7.18 -7.37 -0.88
N PRO A 154 7.77 -6.74 -1.91
CA PRO A 154 7.22 -5.53 -2.50
C PRO A 154 5.78 -5.71 -3.02
N ALA A 155 5.47 -6.87 -3.60
CA ALA A 155 4.15 -7.15 -4.17
C ALA A 155 3.04 -7.08 -3.13
N TRP A 156 3.27 -7.61 -1.93
CA TRP A 156 2.27 -7.57 -0.85
C TRP A 156 2.03 -6.14 -0.35
N ILE A 157 3.09 -5.37 -0.09
CA ILE A 157 2.93 -4.01 0.45
C ILE A 157 2.27 -3.07 -0.54
N TRP A 158 2.50 -3.23 -1.85
CA TRP A 158 1.81 -2.42 -2.86
C TRP A 158 0.31 -2.69 -2.87
N GLY A 159 -0.12 -3.95 -2.84
CA GLY A 159 -1.54 -4.28 -2.71
C GLY A 159 -2.16 -3.83 -1.38
N MET A 160 -1.42 -3.97 -0.27
CA MET A 160 -1.83 -3.46 1.04
C MET A 160 -2.02 -1.94 1.02
N SER A 161 -1.11 -1.21 0.36
CA SER A 161 -1.14 0.25 0.25
C SER A 161 -2.40 0.73 -0.47
N ASP A 162 -2.78 0.10 -1.58
CA ASP A 162 -3.99 0.43 -2.33
C ASP A 162 -5.26 0.23 -1.48
N MET A 163 -5.38 -0.92 -0.81
CA MET A 163 -6.56 -1.22 0.03
C MET A 163 -6.65 -0.30 1.25
N ARG A 164 -5.51 0.06 1.86
CA ARG A 164 -5.47 0.99 3.00
C ARG A 164 -5.77 2.43 2.58
N ALA A 165 -5.35 2.83 1.39
CA ALA A 165 -5.73 4.12 0.82
C ALA A 165 -7.24 4.21 0.57
N LEU A 166 -7.86 3.13 0.06
CA LEU A 166 -9.31 3.05 -0.08
C LEU A 166 -10.02 3.15 1.28
N THR A 167 -9.51 2.45 2.30
CA THR A 167 -10.04 2.55 3.67
C THR A 167 -9.97 3.99 4.19
N ALA A 168 -8.89 4.71 3.91
CA ALA A 168 -8.75 6.11 4.27
C ALA A 168 -9.75 7.02 3.53
N ALA A 169 -10.11 6.70 2.30
CA ALA A 169 -11.17 7.41 1.57
C ALA A 169 -12.56 7.11 2.17
N MET A 170 -12.85 5.86 2.52
CA MET A 170 -14.10 5.45 3.17
C MET A 170 -14.29 6.06 4.57
N ALA A 171 -13.20 6.50 5.22
CA ALA A 171 -13.25 7.28 6.46
C ALA A 171 -13.77 8.72 6.26
N GLU A 172 -13.99 9.15 5.02
CA GLU A 172 -14.59 10.44 4.66
C GLU A 172 -15.99 10.23 4.03
N PRO A 173 -17.00 9.73 4.79
CA PRO A 173 -18.28 9.28 4.23
C PRO A 173 -19.14 10.40 3.64
N ALA A 174 -18.86 11.66 3.97
CA ALA A 174 -19.49 12.82 3.32
C ALA A 174 -18.95 13.10 1.91
N VAL A 175 -17.85 12.44 1.52
CA VAL A 175 -17.14 12.66 0.26
C VAL A 175 -17.06 11.39 -0.58
N PHE A 176 -16.88 10.21 0.02
CA PHE A 176 -16.79 8.93 -0.69
C PHE A 176 -17.83 7.94 -0.16
N GLN A 177 -18.67 7.43 -1.06
CA GLN A 177 -19.66 6.37 -0.79
C GLN A 177 -19.72 5.40 -1.99
N PRO A 178 -18.61 4.72 -2.33
CA PRO A 178 -18.57 3.80 -3.45
C PRO A 178 -19.38 2.52 -3.24
#